data_AF-A0A935R8U5-F1
#
_entry.id   AF-A0A935R8U5-F1
#
_cell.length_a   1.000
_cell.length_b   1.000
_cell.length_c   1.000
_cell.angle_alpha   90.00
_cell.angle_beta   90.00
_cell.angle_gamma   90.00
#
_symmetry.space_group_name_H-M   'P 1'
#
loop_
_entity.id
_entity.type
_entity.pdbx_description
1 polymer ?
#
loop_
_entity_poly.entity_id
_entity_poly.type
_entity_poly.pdbx_seq_one_letter_code
_entity_poly.pdbx_strand_id
1 'polypeptide(L)'
;MIHPAHTSRRRGFTILEVMVALGILVTAMVVLVDSQSTAIMMTTQSDRILTATVLAQEKMNQALLCMESAGIQEQDIEAEGDFDEGIFGGYEAGGLDGELEKLNEEAFEDFRWAYTVREVKLEISGDVSSLMGDLEGMGLMPGMNQEAEQSGSSVSGFDPQQNQADLEDLGISNDMLTEKLSPFMREVRVIVWWGENEDEDQQVELVTHVINPKANVVTGDQGADGPVGVGCDGLR
;
A
#
# COMPACT_ATOMS: atom_id res chain seq x y z
N MET A 1 -37.35 -13.21 77.09
CA MET A 1 -36.10 -13.50 76.35
C MET A 1 -35.71 -12.23 75.61
N ILE A 2 -34.66 -11.53 76.05
CA ILE A 2 -34.22 -10.24 75.50
C ILE A 2 -32.99 -10.52 74.63
N HIS A 3 -33.06 -10.16 73.34
CA HIS A 3 -31.94 -10.27 72.40
C HIS A 3 -30.90 -9.17 72.68
N PRO A 4 -29.59 -9.48 72.79
CA PRO A 4 -28.57 -8.44 72.88
C PRO A 4 -28.34 -7.80 71.50
N ALA A 5 -28.49 -6.48 71.43
CA ALA A 5 -28.14 -5.69 70.25
C ALA A 5 -26.62 -5.57 70.12
N HIS A 6 -26.06 -6.06 69.01
CA HIS A 6 -24.65 -5.82 68.67
C HIS A 6 -24.45 -4.34 68.33
N THR A 7 -23.69 -3.61 69.15
CA THR A 7 -23.23 -2.26 68.83
C THR A 7 -22.03 -2.36 67.88
N SER A 8 -22.22 -1.96 66.63
CA SER A 8 -21.11 -1.89 65.67
C SER A 8 -20.18 -0.75 66.07
N ARG A 9 -18.93 -1.06 66.43
CA ARG A 9 -17.86 -0.06 66.59
C ARG A 9 -17.60 0.59 65.23
N ARG A 10 -17.97 1.86 65.08
CA ARG A 10 -17.55 2.68 63.92
C ARG A 10 -16.03 2.89 64.01
N ARG A 11 -15.28 2.24 63.13
CA ARG A 11 -13.85 2.51 62.92
C ARG A 11 -13.75 3.66 61.91
N GLY A 12 -13.13 4.76 62.30
CA GLY A 12 -12.81 5.86 61.40
C GLY A 12 -11.51 5.57 60.65
N PHE A 13 -11.38 6.11 59.45
CA PHE A 13 -10.13 6.07 58.69
C PHE A 13 -9.07 6.94 59.36
N THR A 14 -7.82 6.47 59.33
CA THR A 14 -6.70 7.28 59.83
C THR A 14 -6.30 8.33 58.80
N ILE A 15 -5.84 9.49 59.25
CA ILE A 15 -5.35 10.54 58.34
C ILE A 15 -4.22 10.01 57.44
N LEU A 16 -3.37 9.14 57.98
CA LEU A 16 -2.27 8.53 57.23
C LEU A 16 -2.77 7.64 56.09
N GLU A 17 -3.82 6.84 56.31
CA GLU A 17 -4.42 5.99 55.29
C GLU A 17 -5.03 6.81 54.16
N VAL A 18 -5.71 7.92 54.49
CA VAL A 18 -6.26 8.83 53.49
C VAL A 18 -5.16 9.50 52.68
N MET A 19 -4.06 9.90 53.32
CA MET A 19 -2.91 10.48 52.61
C MET A 19 -2.25 9.48 51.66
N VAL A 20 -2.08 8.22 52.08
CA VAL A 20 -1.53 7.16 51.23
C VAL A 20 -2.48 6.84 50.07
N ALA A 21 -3.78 6.73 50.34
CA ALA A 21 -4.80 6.47 49.32
C ALA A 21 -4.83 7.59 48.26
N LEU A 22 -4.76 8.86 48.69
CA LEU A 22 -4.67 9.99 47.78
C LEU A 22 -3.36 10.00 46.98
N GLY A 23 -2.24 9.60 47.60
CA GLY A 23 -0.96 9.45 46.89
C GLY A 23 -1.03 8.41 45.76
N ILE A 24 -1.60 7.24 46.03
CA ILE A 24 -1.78 6.19 45.01
C ILE A 24 -2.75 6.66 43.92
N LEU A 25 -3.83 7.35 44.30
CA LEU A 25 -4.83 7.88 43.37
C LEU A 25 -4.19 8.85 42.35
N VAL A 26 -3.39 9.81 42.84
CA VAL A 26 -2.74 10.79 41.97
C VAL A 26 -1.76 10.11 41.02
N THR A 27 -0.94 9.18 41.51
CA THR A 27 0.00 8.43 40.66
C THR A 27 -0.73 7.63 39.57
N ALA A 28 -1.82 6.94 39.94
CA ALA A 28 -2.63 6.19 38.97
C ALA A 28 -3.27 7.12 37.91
N MET A 29 -3.69 8.32 38.31
CA MET A 29 -4.27 9.30 37.39
C MET A 29 -3.23 9.83 36.38
N VAL A 30 -1.98 10.07 36.79
CA VAL A 30 -0.91 10.51 35.87
C VAL A 30 -0.65 9.45 34.79
N VAL A 31 -0.53 8.18 35.18
CA VAL A 31 -0.33 7.06 34.23
C VAL A 31 -1.48 6.97 33.23
N LEU A 32 -2.71 7.18 33.70
CA LEU A 32 -3.89 7.10 32.85
C LEU A 32 -3.97 8.26 31.84
N VAL A 33 -3.61 9.48 32.25
CA VAL A 33 -3.56 10.64 31.34
C VAL A 33 -2.53 10.44 30.24
N ASP A 34 -1.36 9.91 30.57
CA ASP A 34 -0.30 9.64 29.60
C ASP A 34 -0.72 8.60 28.55
N SER A 35 -1.37 7.52 29.00
CA SER A 35 -1.95 6.52 28.11
C SER A 35 -3.03 7.09 27.19
N GLN A 36 -3.83 8.05 27.66
CA GLN A 36 -4.86 8.71 26.83
C GLN A 36 -4.25 9.67 25.82
N SER A 37 -3.20 10.42 26.20
CA SER A 37 -2.49 11.33 25.30
C SER A 37 -1.94 10.59 24.09
N THR A 38 -1.36 9.40 24.32
CA THR A 38 -0.84 8.56 23.23
C THR A 38 -1.95 8.09 22.28
N ALA A 39 -3.11 7.69 22.83
CA ALA A 39 -4.24 7.24 22.02
C ALA A 39 -4.82 8.35 21.12
N ILE A 40 -4.86 9.60 21.60
CA ILE A 40 -5.30 10.75 20.81
C ILE A 40 -4.35 11.02 19.64
N MET A 41 -3.04 10.94 19.88
CA MET A 41 -2.03 11.12 18.83
C MET A 41 -2.14 10.04 17.76
N MET A 42 -2.32 8.78 18.16
CA MET A 42 -2.54 7.66 17.23
C MET A 42 -3.80 7.85 16.37
N THR A 43 -4.86 8.45 16.93
CA THR A 43 -6.09 8.74 16.19
C THR A 43 -5.83 9.79 15.11
N THR A 44 -5.16 10.89 15.47
CA THR A 44 -4.81 11.96 14.52
C THR A 44 -3.92 11.44 13.39
N GLN A 45 -2.94 10.59 13.70
CA GLN A 45 -2.09 9.95 12.70
C GLN A 45 -2.90 9.00 11.80
N SER A 46 -3.84 8.25 12.37
CA SER A 46 -4.72 7.36 11.61
C SER A 46 -5.58 8.14 10.61
N ASP A 47 -6.13 9.29 11.03
CA ASP A 47 -6.92 10.16 10.16
C ASP A 47 -6.08 10.68 8.97
N ARG A 48 -4.81 11.03 9.21
CA ARG A 48 -3.88 11.44 8.14
C ARG A 48 -3.58 10.31 7.17
N ILE A 49 -3.30 9.10 7.67
CA ILE A 49 -3.06 7.91 6.83
C ILE A 49 -4.30 7.58 5.99
N LEU A 50 -5.50 7.63 6.58
CA LEU A 50 -6.75 7.39 5.85
C LEU A 50 -6.93 8.42 4.73
N THR A 51 -6.68 9.69 5.03
CA THR A 51 -6.77 10.77 4.05
C THR A 51 -5.74 10.57 2.93
N ALA A 52 -4.47 10.36 3.25
CA ALA A 52 -3.41 10.07 2.29
C ALA A 52 -3.74 8.86 1.41
N THR A 53 -4.34 7.81 1.99
CA THR A 53 -4.76 6.62 1.23
C THR A 53 -5.84 6.95 0.23
N VAL A 54 -6.85 7.73 0.61
CA VAL A 54 -7.92 8.16 -0.32
C VAL A 54 -7.34 9.03 -1.44
N LEU A 55 -6.45 9.97 -1.10
CA LEU A 55 -5.76 10.83 -2.07
C LEU A 55 -4.90 10.00 -3.03
N ALA A 56 -4.12 9.06 -2.51
CA ALA A 56 -3.29 8.18 -3.32
C ALA A 56 -4.13 7.30 -4.27
N GLN A 57 -5.30 6.82 -3.81
CA GLN A 57 -6.23 6.07 -4.66
C GLN A 57 -6.83 6.94 -5.78
N GLU A 58 -7.15 8.20 -5.49
CA GLU A 58 -7.63 9.16 -6.49
C GLU A 58 -6.55 9.40 -7.56
N LYS A 59 -5.33 9.75 -7.13
CA LYS A 59 -4.19 9.94 -8.05
C LYS A 59 -3.82 8.69 -8.83
N MET A 60 -3.91 7.52 -8.21
CA MET A 60 -3.72 6.25 -8.90
C MET A 60 -4.76 6.08 -10.02
N ASN A 61 -6.04 6.28 -9.74
CA ASN A 61 -7.08 6.18 -10.75
C ASN A 61 -6.90 7.23 -11.85
N GLN A 62 -6.49 8.46 -11.51
CA GLN A 62 -6.17 9.49 -12.48
C GLN A 62 -5.05 9.05 -13.42
N ALA A 63 -3.94 8.52 -12.88
CA ALA A 63 -2.82 8.01 -13.67
C ALA A 63 -3.24 6.84 -14.58
N LEU A 64 -4.06 5.90 -14.07
CA LEU A 64 -4.60 4.78 -14.82
C LEU A 64 -5.47 5.24 -16.00
N LEU A 65 -6.39 6.19 -15.78
CA LEU A 65 -7.25 6.75 -16.82
C LEU A 65 -6.44 7.53 -17.87
N CYS A 66 -5.40 8.24 -17.42
CA CYS A 66 -4.50 8.94 -18.33
C CYS A 66 -3.72 7.97 -19.22
N MET A 67 -3.26 6.83 -18.68
CA MET A 67 -2.62 5.80 -19.50
C MET A 67 -3.60 5.09 -20.45
N GLU A 68 -4.85 4.89 -20.04
CA GLU A 68 -5.88 4.30 -20.91
C GLU A 68 -6.19 5.22 -22.10
N SER A 69 -6.27 6.53 -21.85
CA SER A 69 -6.63 7.53 -22.86
C SER A 69 -5.47 7.99 -23.74
N ALA A 70 -4.30 8.29 -23.16
CA ALA A 70 -3.11 8.77 -23.88
C ALA A 70 -2.28 7.63 -24.50
N GLY A 71 -2.45 6.39 -24.04
CA GLY A 71 -1.65 5.24 -24.45
C GLY A 71 -0.34 5.12 -23.68
N ILE A 72 0.38 4.02 -23.92
CA ILE A 72 1.69 3.78 -23.30
C ILE A 72 2.76 4.58 -24.07
N GLN A 73 3.45 5.46 -23.35
CA GLN A 73 4.66 6.11 -23.85
C GLN A 73 5.89 5.19 -23.64
N GLU A 74 6.89 5.32 -24.52
CA GLU A 74 8.18 4.62 -24.35
C GLU A 74 9.03 5.21 -23.23
N GLN A 75 8.77 6.47 -22.88
CA GLN A 75 9.48 7.18 -21.81
C GLN A 75 8.74 7.01 -20.48
N ASP A 76 9.52 6.93 -19.41
CA ASP A 76 8.99 6.99 -18.06
C ASP A 76 8.30 8.34 -17.84
N ILE A 77 7.14 8.30 -17.17
CA ILE A 77 6.36 9.49 -16.86
C ILE A 77 6.50 9.75 -15.37
N GLU A 78 6.95 10.94 -15.01
CA GLU A 78 7.05 11.40 -13.63
C GLU A 78 6.27 12.71 -13.51
N ALA A 79 5.45 12.82 -12.47
CA ALA A 79 4.71 14.04 -12.16
C ALA A 79 4.62 14.23 -10.65
N GLU A 80 4.66 15.48 -10.22
CA GLU A 80 4.59 15.89 -8.81
C GLU A 80 3.65 17.09 -8.67
N GLY A 81 3.08 17.25 -7.47
CA GLY A 81 2.25 18.40 -7.17
C GLY A 81 1.73 18.42 -5.74
N ASP A 82 0.85 19.39 -5.49
CA ASP A 82 0.12 19.57 -4.24
C ASP A 82 -1.39 19.39 -4.44
N PHE A 83 -2.14 19.54 -3.36
CA PHE A 83 -3.60 19.47 -3.33
C PHE A 83 -4.23 20.83 -2.99
N ASP A 84 -3.50 21.93 -3.20
CA ASP A 84 -3.94 23.29 -2.82
C ASP A 84 -5.21 23.70 -3.61
N GLU A 85 -5.35 23.24 -4.86
CA GLU A 85 -6.55 23.42 -5.68
C GLU A 85 -7.71 22.45 -5.32
N GLY A 86 -7.54 21.64 -4.27
CA GLY A 86 -8.46 20.60 -3.84
C GLY A 86 -8.38 19.31 -4.67
N ILE A 87 -9.01 18.25 -4.14
CA ILE A 87 -9.00 16.88 -4.74
C ILE A 87 -9.56 16.86 -6.17
N PHE A 88 -10.45 17.79 -6.52
CA PHE A 88 -11.15 17.84 -7.80
C PHE A 88 -10.84 19.11 -8.61
N GLY A 89 -9.63 19.64 -8.50
CA GLY A 89 -9.23 20.91 -9.14
C GLY A 89 -9.84 21.10 -10.54
N GLY A 90 -10.76 22.07 -10.65
CA GLY A 90 -11.46 22.43 -11.90
C GLY A 90 -12.96 22.09 -11.95
N TYR A 91 -13.47 21.17 -11.12
CA TYR A 91 -14.91 20.99 -11.00
C TYR A 91 -15.48 22.08 -10.10
N GLU A 92 -15.94 23.19 -10.71
CA GLU A 92 -16.94 24.05 -10.07
C GLU A 92 -18.10 23.15 -9.67
N ALA A 93 -18.13 22.74 -8.39
CA ALA A 93 -19.20 21.94 -7.84
C ALA A 93 -20.48 22.76 -8.01
N GLY A 94 -21.23 22.47 -9.07
CA GLY A 94 -22.39 23.22 -9.47
C GLY A 94 -23.39 23.31 -8.32
N GLY A 95 -23.36 24.43 -7.59
CA GLY A 95 -24.40 24.82 -6.64
C GLY A 95 -24.08 24.71 -5.15
N LEU A 96 -22.83 24.51 -4.72
CA LEU A 96 -22.48 24.70 -3.30
C LEU A 96 -21.56 25.91 -3.18
N ASP A 97 -22.06 26.96 -2.52
CA ASP A 97 -21.36 28.21 -2.20
C ASP A 97 -19.91 27.91 -1.76
N GLY A 98 -18.96 28.76 -2.19
CA GLY A 98 -17.50 28.63 -2.01
C GLY A 98 -16.97 28.60 -0.56
N GLU A 99 -17.80 28.19 0.40
CA GLU A 99 -17.41 27.79 1.74
C GLU A 99 -16.79 26.39 1.76
N LEU A 100 -17.15 25.51 0.81
CA LEU A 100 -16.54 24.17 0.69
C LEU A 100 -15.11 24.22 0.13
N GLU A 101 -14.82 25.20 -0.72
CA GLU A 101 -13.53 25.38 -1.38
C GLU A 101 -12.43 25.77 -0.37
N LYS A 102 -12.75 26.67 0.56
CA LYS A 102 -11.83 27.08 1.64
C LYS A 102 -11.59 26.03 2.71
N LEU A 103 -12.58 25.17 2.96
CA LEU A 103 -12.44 24.05 3.91
C LEU A 103 -11.54 22.94 3.35
N ASN A 104 -11.46 22.81 2.01
CA ASN A 104 -10.59 21.84 1.37
C ASN A 104 -9.13 22.31 1.31
N GLU A 105 -8.87 23.59 1.02
CA GLU A 105 -7.51 24.14 0.94
C GLU A 105 -6.75 23.96 2.27
N GLU A 106 -7.36 24.35 3.41
CA GLU A 106 -6.74 24.20 4.74
C GLU A 106 -6.61 22.72 5.18
N ALA A 107 -7.50 21.85 4.72
CA ALA A 107 -7.47 20.43 5.07
C ALA A 107 -6.37 19.63 4.33
N PHE A 108 -5.94 20.11 3.16
CA PHE A 108 -5.00 19.39 2.30
C PHE A 108 -3.68 20.12 2.03
N GLU A 109 -3.48 21.33 2.56
CA GLU A 109 -2.25 22.14 2.41
C GLU A 109 -0.97 21.36 2.75
N ASP A 110 -1.04 20.48 3.74
CA ASP A 110 0.10 19.67 4.21
C ASP A 110 0.43 18.48 3.29
N PHE A 111 -0.45 18.12 2.35
CA PHE A 111 -0.28 16.94 1.52
C PHE A 111 0.39 17.27 0.19
N ARG A 112 1.26 16.37 -0.24
CA ARG A 112 1.96 16.42 -1.53
C ARG A 112 1.86 15.05 -2.20
N TRP A 113 1.95 15.04 -3.52
CA TRP A 113 1.89 13.81 -4.29
C TRP A 113 2.97 13.76 -5.36
N ALA A 114 3.39 12.53 -5.66
CA ALA A 114 4.20 12.21 -6.82
C ALA A 114 3.70 10.89 -7.41
N TYR A 115 3.69 10.77 -8.73
CA TYR A 115 3.51 9.49 -9.38
C TYR A 115 4.58 9.23 -10.43
N THR A 116 4.94 7.96 -10.58
CA THR A 116 5.89 7.48 -11.59
C THR A 116 5.29 6.29 -12.33
N VAL A 117 5.46 6.28 -13.65
CA VAL A 117 5.06 5.18 -14.54
C VAL A 117 6.33 4.66 -15.21
N ARG A 118 6.68 3.41 -14.96
CA ARG A 118 7.94 2.79 -15.42
C ARG A 118 7.72 1.44 -16.09
N GLU A 119 8.61 1.06 -17.00
CA GLU A 119 8.61 -0.30 -17.56
C GLU A 119 9.02 -1.35 -16.52
N VAL A 120 8.25 -2.44 -16.44
CA VAL A 120 8.58 -3.57 -15.57
C VAL A 120 9.49 -4.52 -16.32
N LYS A 121 10.70 -4.73 -15.78
CA LYS A 121 11.60 -5.80 -16.23
C LYS A 121 11.33 -7.04 -15.40
N LEU A 122 10.71 -8.06 -16.02
CA LEU A 122 10.40 -9.32 -15.35
C LEU A 122 11.63 -10.24 -15.28
N GLU A 123 12.06 -10.61 -14.07
CA GLU A 123 13.02 -11.69 -13.83
C GLU A 123 12.28 -13.00 -13.49
N ILE A 124 11.63 -13.58 -14.52
CA ILE A 124 10.73 -14.75 -14.39
C ILE A 124 11.44 -15.96 -13.75
N SER A 125 12.76 -16.10 -13.94
CA SER A 125 13.56 -17.20 -13.39
C SER A 125 13.62 -17.19 -11.85
N GLY A 126 13.62 -16.02 -11.22
CA GLY A 126 13.68 -15.88 -9.76
C GLY A 126 12.34 -16.19 -9.08
N ASP A 127 11.26 -15.58 -9.57
CA ASP A 127 9.93 -15.68 -8.96
C ASP A 127 9.33 -17.08 -9.06
N VAL A 128 9.49 -17.75 -10.22
CA VAL A 128 9.00 -19.13 -10.41
C VAL A 128 9.79 -20.12 -9.54
N SER A 129 11.09 -19.91 -9.37
CA SER A 129 11.93 -20.74 -8.49
C SER A 129 11.50 -20.61 -7.03
N SER A 130 11.15 -19.40 -6.56
CA SER A 130 10.66 -19.18 -5.20
C SER A 130 9.31 -19.86 -4.96
N LEU A 131 8.38 -19.75 -5.92
CA LEU A 131 7.05 -20.36 -5.83
C LEU A 131 7.10 -21.89 -5.91
N MET A 132 8.03 -22.44 -6.70
CA MET A 132 8.29 -23.88 -6.75
C MET A 132 8.92 -24.40 -5.45
N GLY A 133 9.83 -23.62 -4.84
CA GLY A 133 10.38 -23.93 -3.53
C GLY A 133 9.33 -23.93 -2.41
N ASP A 134 8.38 -23.00 -2.47
CA ASP A 134 7.24 -22.95 -1.53
C ASP A 134 6.27 -24.13 -1.75
N LEU A 135 6.02 -24.50 -3.00
CA LEU A 135 5.18 -25.65 -3.36
C LEU A 135 5.81 -27.01 -3.00
N GLU A 136 7.13 -27.13 -3.15
CA GLU A 136 7.93 -28.27 -2.68
C GLU A 136 7.89 -28.33 -1.14
N GLY A 137 8.04 -27.19 -0.46
CA GLY A 137 7.91 -27.07 1.00
C GLY A 137 6.52 -27.43 1.53
N MET A 138 5.47 -27.21 0.72
CA MET A 138 4.08 -27.58 1.05
C MET A 138 3.74 -29.05 0.75
N GLY A 139 4.66 -29.84 0.19
CA GLY A 139 4.45 -31.27 -0.05
C GLY A 139 3.34 -31.58 -1.07
N LEU A 140 2.92 -30.60 -1.86
CA LEU A 140 1.90 -30.73 -2.91
C LEU A 140 2.46 -31.35 -4.20
N MET A 141 3.77 -31.51 -4.28
CA MET A 141 4.46 -32.30 -5.31
C MET A 141 4.49 -33.78 -4.92
N PRO A 142 3.87 -34.69 -5.69
CA PRO A 142 3.89 -36.12 -5.39
C PRO A 142 5.27 -36.68 -5.75
N GLY A 143 6.15 -36.88 -4.76
CA GLY A 143 7.34 -37.71 -4.99
C GLY A 143 8.57 -37.62 -4.07
N MET A 144 8.65 -36.73 -3.07
CA MET A 144 9.93 -36.53 -2.36
C MET A 144 9.87 -36.48 -0.82
N ASN A 145 9.00 -37.28 -0.20
CA ASN A 145 9.12 -37.55 1.24
C ASN A 145 9.74 -38.93 1.48
N GLN A 146 10.88 -38.89 2.14
CA GLN A 146 11.77 -39.98 2.50
C GLN A 146 11.06 -41.03 3.38
N GLU A 147 11.43 -42.30 3.14
CA GLU A 147 11.27 -43.49 4.02
C GLU A 147 9.96 -44.32 3.94
N ALA A 148 9.95 -45.35 3.06
CA ALA A 148 9.38 -46.69 3.34
C ALA A 148 9.73 -47.74 2.25
N GLU A 149 10.67 -48.63 2.60
CA GLU A 149 10.65 -50.09 2.39
C GLU A 149 10.14 -50.69 1.04
N GLN A 150 11.11 -51.10 0.22
CA GLN A 150 11.25 -52.46 -0.34
C GLN A 150 9.98 -53.18 -0.89
N SER A 151 9.60 -52.90 -2.14
CA SER A 151 9.06 -53.94 -3.04
C SER A 151 9.18 -53.50 -4.49
N GLY A 152 9.88 -54.29 -5.30
CA GLY A 152 10.22 -53.95 -6.68
C GLY A 152 9.05 -54.07 -7.65
N SER A 153 8.97 -53.14 -8.59
CA SER A 153 8.59 -53.39 -9.97
C SER A 153 8.87 -52.14 -10.80
N SER A 154 9.54 -52.37 -11.93
CA SER A 154 10.04 -51.45 -12.96
C SER A 154 9.24 -50.17 -13.24
N VAL A 155 9.91 -49.02 -13.13
CA VAL A 155 9.92 -48.04 -14.22
C VAL A 155 11.32 -47.42 -14.30
N SER A 156 11.85 -47.39 -15.51
CA SER A 156 13.19 -46.96 -15.87
C SER A 156 13.41 -45.47 -15.63
N GLY A 157 14.52 -45.13 -14.97
CA GLY A 157 15.24 -43.86 -15.12
C GLY A 157 14.47 -42.60 -14.81
N PHE A 158 14.46 -42.19 -13.54
CA PHE A 158 14.16 -40.82 -13.15
C PHE A 158 15.38 -40.25 -12.42
N ASP A 159 16.07 -39.33 -13.09
CA ASP A 159 17.22 -38.60 -12.59
C ASP A 159 16.72 -37.26 -11.99
N PRO A 160 16.77 -37.03 -10.67
CA PRO A 160 16.16 -35.87 -10.02
C PRO A 160 16.93 -34.56 -10.25
N GLN A 161 18.00 -34.56 -11.04
CA GLN A 161 18.81 -33.37 -11.35
C GLN A 161 18.37 -32.64 -12.64
N GLN A 162 17.33 -33.14 -13.32
CA GLN A 162 16.86 -32.61 -14.62
C GLN A 162 15.42 -32.10 -14.64
N ASN A 163 14.67 -32.15 -13.54
CA ASN A 163 13.30 -31.63 -13.52
C ASN A 163 13.24 -30.13 -13.17
N GLN A 164 13.94 -29.31 -13.95
CA GLN A 164 13.24 -28.15 -14.49
C GLN A 164 12.22 -28.75 -15.46
N ALA A 165 10.95 -28.82 -15.06
CA ALA A 165 9.89 -28.97 -16.04
C ALA A 165 9.88 -27.67 -16.84
N ASP A 166 10.80 -27.62 -17.79
CA ASP A 166 11.25 -26.43 -18.48
C ASP A 166 10.15 -25.98 -19.43
N LEU A 167 9.67 -24.74 -19.28
CA LEU A 167 8.94 -24.03 -20.35
C LEU A 167 9.76 -24.02 -21.67
N GLU A 168 11.08 -24.23 -21.56
CA GLU A 168 12.01 -24.50 -22.66
C GLU A 168 11.67 -25.75 -23.48
N ASP A 169 11.06 -26.81 -22.90
CA ASP A 169 10.61 -28.01 -23.63
C ASP A 169 9.38 -27.74 -24.52
N LEU A 170 8.65 -26.64 -24.23
CA LEU A 170 7.60 -26.10 -25.10
C LEU A 170 8.14 -25.13 -26.16
N GLY A 171 9.47 -24.94 -26.24
CA GLY A 171 10.14 -24.07 -27.20
C GLY A 171 9.97 -22.57 -26.91
N ILE A 172 9.58 -22.19 -25.69
CA ILE A 172 9.42 -20.80 -25.27
C ILE A 172 10.48 -20.51 -24.21
N SER A 173 11.51 -19.74 -24.56
CA SER A 173 12.51 -19.31 -23.57
C SER A 173 11.96 -18.19 -22.69
N ASN A 174 12.38 -18.18 -21.43
CA ASN A 174 12.00 -17.13 -20.47
C ASN A 174 12.45 -15.74 -20.95
N ASP A 175 13.62 -15.64 -21.59
CA ASP A 175 14.11 -14.39 -22.18
C ASP A 175 13.17 -13.87 -23.29
N MET A 176 12.64 -14.77 -24.11
CA MET A 176 11.69 -14.40 -25.18
C MET A 176 10.35 -13.94 -24.59
N LEU A 177 9.88 -14.53 -23.49
CA LEU A 177 8.67 -14.08 -22.79
C LEU A 177 8.86 -12.71 -22.17
N THR A 178 9.96 -12.49 -21.44
CA THR A 178 10.28 -11.19 -20.85
C THR A 178 10.40 -10.12 -21.94
N GLU A 179 11.13 -10.37 -23.02
CA GLU A 179 11.27 -9.42 -24.14
C GLU A 179 9.91 -9.09 -24.81
N LYS A 180 9.02 -10.08 -24.91
CA LYS A 180 7.69 -9.88 -25.52
C LYS A 180 6.68 -9.23 -24.57
N LEU A 181 6.84 -9.35 -23.26
CA LEU A 181 5.85 -8.87 -22.28
C LEU A 181 6.23 -7.56 -21.60
N SER A 182 7.53 -7.28 -21.41
CA SER A 182 8.02 -6.06 -20.73
C SER A 182 7.47 -4.76 -21.35
N PRO A 183 7.40 -4.62 -22.70
CA PRO A 183 6.85 -3.41 -23.31
C PRO A 183 5.37 -3.16 -23.00
N PHE A 184 4.61 -4.20 -22.63
CA PHE A 184 3.18 -4.11 -22.35
C PHE A 184 2.88 -3.97 -20.86
N MET A 185 3.89 -4.10 -20.00
CA MET A 185 3.77 -3.98 -18.55
C MET A 185 4.32 -2.64 -18.08
N ARG A 186 3.54 -1.96 -17.25
CA ARG A 186 3.95 -0.73 -16.58
C ARG A 186 3.69 -0.86 -15.08
N GLU A 187 4.68 -0.45 -14.29
CA GLU A 187 4.51 -0.19 -12.86
C GLU A 187 4.04 1.25 -12.73
N VAL A 188 2.91 1.44 -12.05
CA VAL A 188 2.45 2.76 -11.62
C VAL A 188 2.64 2.83 -10.11
N ARG A 189 3.47 3.77 -9.69
CA ARG A 189 3.74 4.06 -8.28
C ARG A 189 3.23 5.45 -7.97
N VAL A 190 2.41 5.56 -6.93
CA VAL A 190 1.89 6.82 -6.41
C VAL A 190 2.32 6.94 -4.96
N ILE A 191 2.92 8.07 -4.62
CA ILE A 191 3.34 8.40 -3.26
C ILE A 191 2.57 9.65 -2.85
N VAL A 192 1.95 9.61 -1.68
CA VAL A 192 1.34 10.77 -1.02
C VAL A 192 1.98 10.89 0.36
N TRP A 193 2.58 12.04 0.64
CA TRP A 193 3.22 12.32 1.92
C TRP A 193 2.65 13.59 2.55
N TRP A 194 2.77 13.67 3.87
CA TRP A 194 2.43 14.87 4.64
C TRP A 194 3.57 15.20 5.60
N GLY A 195 3.94 16.48 5.66
CA GLY A 195 5.10 16.95 6.45
C GLY A 195 6.20 17.56 5.58
N GLU A 196 7.39 17.74 6.16
CA GLU A 196 8.46 18.53 5.55
C GLU A 196 9.19 17.80 4.41
N ASN A 197 9.26 16.46 4.43
CA ASN A 197 10.00 15.67 3.45
C ASN A 197 9.27 14.38 3.03
N GLU A 198 9.54 13.93 1.81
CA GLU A 198 9.07 12.64 1.26
C GLU A 198 9.73 11.44 1.98
N ASP A 199 10.97 11.59 2.47
CA ASP A 199 11.76 10.50 3.08
C ASP A 199 11.36 10.14 4.54
N GLU A 200 10.27 10.68 5.05
CA GLU A 200 9.81 10.44 6.42
C GLU A 200 8.79 9.30 6.52
N ASP A 201 8.59 8.75 7.73
CA ASP A 201 7.58 7.71 8.02
C ASP A 201 6.12 8.16 7.77
N GLN A 202 5.91 9.35 7.21
CA GLN A 202 4.63 10.04 7.03
C GLN A 202 4.20 10.03 5.56
N GLN A 203 4.17 8.84 4.97
CA GLN A 203 3.75 8.65 3.59
C GLN A 203 2.88 7.40 3.40
N VAL A 204 2.10 7.43 2.33
CA VAL A 204 1.38 6.28 1.79
C VAL A 204 1.83 6.07 0.35
N GLU A 205 2.35 4.88 0.09
CA GLU A 205 2.77 4.45 -1.23
C GLU A 205 1.81 3.37 -1.75
N LEU A 206 1.29 3.59 -2.97
CA LEU A 206 0.50 2.61 -3.70
C LEU A 206 1.24 2.22 -4.98
N VAL A 207 1.44 0.92 -5.17
CA VAL A 207 2.05 0.36 -6.38
C VAL A 207 1.07 -0.59 -7.04
N THR A 208 0.84 -0.41 -8.34
CA THR A 208 0.05 -1.33 -9.15
C THR A 208 0.75 -1.62 -10.47
N HIS A 209 0.45 -2.79 -11.03
CA HIS A 209 0.99 -3.25 -12.30
C HIS A 209 -0.14 -3.26 -13.32
N VAL A 210 0.09 -2.60 -14.45
CA VAL A 210 -0.89 -2.44 -15.51
C VAL A 210 -0.39 -3.11 -16.77
N ILE A 211 -1.28 -3.87 -17.41
CA ILE A 211 -1.03 -4.53 -18.69
C ILE A 211 -1.93 -3.86 -19.72
N ASN A 212 -1.35 -3.18 -20.71
CA ASN A 212 -2.11 -2.64 -21.83
C ASN A 212 -1.75 -3.38 -23.13
N PRO A 213 -2.52 -4.42 -23.52
CA PRO A 213 -2.23 -5.20 -24.72
C PRO A 213 -2.51 -4.45 -26.03
N LYS A 214 -3.13 -3.26 -25.98
CA LYS A 214 -3.51 -2.48 -27.17
C LYS A 214 -2.44 -1.47 -27.61
N ALA A 215 -1.25 -1.48 -26.99
CA ALA A 215 -0.16 -0.52 -27.16
C ALA A 215 -0.10 0.17 -28.54
N ASN A 216 -0.81 1.29 -28.68
CA ASN A 216 -0.45 2.31 -29.64
C ASN A 216 0.74 3.02 -28.99
N VAL A 217 1.93 2.51 -29.23
CA VAL A 217 3.17 3.18 -28.83
C VAL A 217 3.24 4.43 -29.68
N VAL A 218 2.95 5.58 -29.07
CA VAL A 218 3.11 6.87 -29.75
C VAL A 218 4.61 7.12 -29.83
N THR A 219 5.21 6.74 -30.96
CA THR A 219 6.59 7.12 -31.27
C THR A 219 6.62 8.64 -31.45
N GLY A 220 7.51 9.31 -30.71
CA GLY A 220 7.62 10.78 -30.66
C GLY A 220 8.12 11.45 -31.93
N ASP A 221 7.70 11.01 -33.12
CA ASP A 221 8.03 11.60 -34.42
C ASP A 221 6.76 12.01 -35.19
N GLN A 222 5.96 12.89 -34.56
CA GLN A 222 5.02 13.73 -35.31
C GLN A 222 5.32 15.19 -35.00
N GLY A 223 5.86 15.87 -36.00
CA GLY A 223 6.27 17.26 -35.93
C GLY A 223 5.16 18.19 -35.43
N ALA A 224 5.53 19.02 -34.46
CA ALA A 224 5.38 20.48 -34.47
C ALA A 224 4.08 21.12 -35.00
N ASP A 225 2.92 20.46 -34.98
CA ASP A 225 1.61 21.11 -35.16
C ASP A 225 0.40 20.33 -34.60
N GLY A 226 0.63 19.38 -33.68
CA GLY A 226 -0.38 18.84 -32.76
C GLY A 226 -0.08 19.33 -31.35
N PRO A 227 -1.06 19.41 -30.42
CA PRO A 227 -0.82 19.95 -29.08
C PRO A 227 0.25 19.10 -28.38
N VAL A 228 1.47 19.62 -28.39
CA VAL A 228 2.57 19.19 -27.55
C VAL A 228 2.09 19.43 -26.12
N GLY A 229 1.82 18.36 -25.39
CA GLY A 229 1.38 18.45 -24.01
C GLY A 229 -0.13 18.57 -23.82
N VAL A 230 -0.92 17.63 -24.34
CA VAL A 230 -2.07 17.18 -23.54
C VAL A 230 -1.49 16.28 -22.45
N GLY A 231 -0.79 16.92 -21.50
CA GLY A 231 -0.40 16.26 -20.26
C GLY A 231 -1.66 15.76 -19.58
N CYS A 232 -1.50 14.77 -18.72
CA CYS A 232 -2.52 14.30 -17.79
C CYS A 232 -3.23 15.46 -17.04
N ASP A 233 -2.65 16.66 -17.02
CA ASP A 233 -3.23 17.92 -16.56
C ASP A 233 -4.50 18.39 -17.30
N GLY A 234 -4.76 17.90 -18.51
CA GLY A 234 -5.93 18.29 -19.32
C GLY A 234 -7.21 17.48 -19.07
N LEU A 235 -7.14 16.46 -18.20
CA LEU A 235 -8.30 15.67 -17.75
C LEU A 235 -8.87 16.18 -16.41
N ARG A 236 -8.44 17.38 -15.98
CA ARG A 236 -9.05 18.15 -14.90
C ARG A 236 -10.50 18.50 -15.23
#